data_AF-A0AAW9NRI2-F1
#
_entry.id   AF-A0AAW9NRI2-F1
#
_cell.length_a   1.000
_cell.length_b   1.000
_cell.length_c   1.000
_cell.angle_alpha   90.00
_cell.angle_beta   90.00
_cell.angle_gamma   90.00
#
_symmetry.space_group_name_H-M   'P 1'
#
loop_
_entity.id
_entity.type
_entity.pdbx_description
1 polymer ?
#
loop_
_entity_poly.entity_id
_entity_poly.type
_entity_poly.pdbx_seq_one_letter_code
_entity_poly.pdbx_strand_id
1 'polypeptide(L)'
;MKKIAIVLLSISLLFGGFSTAPVQAETLNETIPKVESMSISMEVSDTRLYRVGETIHSTIYYNKLGWSGTLTLFAVMPEPGNANYYRAAYKGTVFCSGNCIAPTSIQNEE
;
A
#
# COMPACT_ATOMS: atom_id res chain seq x y z
N MET A 1 80.16 -50.74 -18.79
CA MET A 1 79.65 -49.92 -19.92
C MET A 1 78.38 -50.54 -20.47
N LYS A 2 77.23 -49.91 -20.25
CA LYS A 2 76.04 -49.97 -21.11
C LYS A 2 75.15 -48.78 -20.72
N LYS A 3 75.17 -47.77 -21.60
CA LYS A 3 74.22 -46.66 -21.63
C LYS A 3 72.94 -47.16 -22.30
N ILE A 4 71.92 -46.29 -22.32
CA ILE A 4 70.75 -46.25 -23.21
C ILE A 4 69.51 -46.93 -22.58
N ALA A 5 68.33 -46.33 -22.56
CA ALA A 5 67.90 -44.95 -22.79
C ALA A 5 66.49 -44.81 -22.21
N ILE A 6 66.20 -43.60 -21.76
CA ILE A 6 64.85 -43.10 -21.44
C ILE A 6 64.10 -42.97 -22.78
N VAL A 7 62.96 -43.64 -22.92
CA VAL A 7 62.06 -43.43 -24.05
C VAL A 7 60.79 -42.75 -23.54
N LEU A 8 60.69 -41.48 -23.94
CA LEU A 8 59.60 -40.54 -23.82
C LEU A 8 58.30 -41.12 -24.41
N LEU A 9 57.19 -41.10 -23.66
CA LEU A 9 56.20 -40.02 -23.61
C LEU A 9 55.36 -39.90 -24.90
N SER A 10 54.11 -40.39 -24.87
CA SER A 10 53.00 -39.90 -25.69
C SER A 10 51.69 -40.62 -25.30
N ILE A 11 51.10 -40.22 -24.17
CA ILE A 11 49.69 -40.52 -23.89
C ILE A 11 48.88 -39.48 -24.66
N SER A 12 48.39 -39.86 -25.83
CA SER A 12 47.43 -39.09 -26.60
C SER A 12 46.07 -39.14 -25.89
N LEU A 13 45.87 -38.26 -24.90
CA LEU A 13 44.56 -37.99 -24.33
C LEU A 13 43.77 -37.17 -25.37
N LEU A 14 42.89 -37.88 -26.07
CA LEU A 14 41.82 -37.31 -26.88
C LEU A 14 40.96 -36.41 -25.97
N PHE A 15 41.22 -35.11 -26.03
CA PHE A 15 40.30 -34.08 -25.55
C PHE A 15 39.04 -34.12 -26.42
N GLY A 16 38.11 -34.99 -26.05
CA GLY A 16 36.72 -34.88 -26.48
C GLY A 16 36.16 -33.59 -25.90
N GLY A 17 36.02 -32.57 -26.76
CA GLY A 17 35.39 -31.31 -26.41
C GLY A 17 33.94 -31.56 -26.02
N PHE A 18 33.65 -31.53 -24.72
CA PHE A 18 32.31 -31.27 -24.25
C PHE A 18 31.98 -29.83 -24.65
N SER A 19 31.14 -29.65 -25.67
CA SER A 19 30.50 -28.36 -25.92
C SER A 19 29.72 -27.98 -24.67
N THR A 20 30.29 -27.10 -23.84
CA THR A 20 29.52 -26.41 -22.81
C THR A 20 28.54 -25.51 -23.56
N ALA A 21 27.27 -25.93 -23.62
CA ALA A 21 26.18 -25.04 -23.96
C ALA A 21 26.28 -23.82 -23.02
N PRO A 22 26.17 -22.59 -23.53
CA PRO A 22 26.14 -21.43 -22.64
C PRO A 22 24.88 -21.58 -21.79
N VAL A 23 25.07 -21.77 -20.48
CA VAL A 23 23.99 -21.58 -19.52
C VAL A 23 23.68 -20.10 -19.59
N GLN A 24 22.65 -19.78 -20.36
CA GLN A 24 22.04 -18.47 -20.34
C GLN A 24 21.50 -18.33 -18.93
N ALA A 25 22.26 -17.65 -18.07
CA ALA A 25 21.76 -17.21 -16.78
C ALA A 25 20.61 -16.27 -17.13
N GLU A 26 19.38 -16.78 -17.08
CA GLU A 26 18.21 -15.95 -16.94
C GLU A 26 18.49 -15.11 -15.70
N THR A 27 18.83 -13.83 -15.92
CA THR A 27 18.60 -12.81 -14.92
C THR A 27 17.13 -12.96 -14.59
N LEU A 28 16.85 -13.64 -13.48
CA LEU A 28 15.56 -13.63 -12.83
C LEU A 28 15.32 -12.15 -12.59
N ASN A 29 14.62 -11.52 -13.53
CA ASN A 29 14.00 -10.24 -13.30
C ASN A 29 12.96 -10.59 -12.26
N GLU A 30 13.40 -10.60 -11.02
CA GLU A 30 12.60 -10.68 -9.83
C GLU A 30 11.73 -9.45 -9.93
N THR A 31 10.65 -9.60 -10.69
CA THR A 31 9.49 -8.75 -10.62
C THR A 31 8.99 -9.06 -9.25
N ILE A 32 9.61 -8.43 -8.25
CA ILE A 32 9.09 -8.36 -6.89
C ILE A 32 7.64 -8.02 -7.14
N PRO A 33 6.69 -8.94 -6.87
CA PRO A 33 5.31 -8.64 -7.07
C PRO A 33 5.12 -7.36 -6.30
N LYS A 34 4.79 -6.28 -7.01
CA LYS A 34 4.44 -5.02 -6.38
C LYS A 34 3.26 -5.41 -5.51
N VAL A 35 3.53 -5.68 -4.24
CA VAL A 35 2.51 -5.89 -3.23
C VAL A 35 1.87 -4.53 -3.20
N GLU A 36 0.81 -4.36 -3.99
CA GLU A 36 -0.11 -3.26 -3.81
C GLU A 36 -0.53 -3.42 -2.37
N SER A 37 0.04 -2.58 -1.50
CA SER A 37 -0.45 -2.47 -0.14
C SER A 37 -1.93 -2.18 -0.32
N MET A 38 -2.77 -3.17 -0.03
CA MET A 38 -4.22 -2.99 -0.11
C MET A 38 -4.52 -1.85 0.85
N SER A 39 -4.72 -0.65 0.28
CA SER A 39 -5.04 0.52 1.07
C SER A 39 -6.46 0.30 1.54
N ILE A 40 -6.60 -0.13 2.79
CA ILE A 40 -7.92 -0.36 3.38
C ILE A 40 -8.58 1.00 3.46
N SER A 41 -9.75 1.12 2.85
CA SER A 41 -10.54 2.36 2.84
C SER A 41 -11.95 2.09 3.31
N MET A 42 -12.59 3.10 3.89
CA MET A 42 -14.00 3.02 4.27
C MET A 42 -14.67 4.39 4.12
N GLU A 43 -15.99 4.38 3.96
CA GLU A 43 -16.79 5.59 4.05
C GLU A 43 -17.04 5.97 5.52
N VAL A 44 -16.92 7.26 5.81
CA VAL A 44 -17.28 7.82 7.11
C VAL A 44 -18.13 9.07 6.96
N SER A 45 -18.89 9.36 8.02
CA SER A 45 -19.52 10.65 8.22
C SER A 45 -19.02 11.31 9.50
N ASP A 46 -18.81 12.62 9.46
CA ASP A 46 -18.49 13.44 10.64
C ASP A 46 -19.44 14.64 10.67
N THR A 47 -19.84 15.05 11.87
CA THR A 47 -20.73 16.19 12.06
C THR A 47 -20.04 17.24 12.90
N ARG A 48 -20.13 18.51 12.47
CA ARG A 48 -19.56 19.65 13.19
C ARG A 48 -20.61 20.73 13.40
N LEU A 49 -20.54 21.39 14.54
CA LEU A 49 -21.42 22.48 14.91
C LEU A 49 -20.73 23.81 14.60
N TYR A 50 -21.45 24.73 13.96
CA TYR A 50 -20.99 26.06 13.57
C TYR A 50 -21.94 27.12 14.12
N ARG A 51 -21.42 28.24 14.61
CA ARG A 51 -22.25 29.40 14.97
C ARG A 51 -22.78 30.09 13.72
N VAL A 52 -23.95 30.72 13.83
CA VAL A 52 -24.47 31.61 12.79
C VAL A 52 -23.44 32.70 12.48
N GLY A 53 -23.10 32.87 11.20
CA GLY A 53 -22.08 33.81 10.72
C GLY A 53 -20.67 33.22 10.61
N GLU A 54 -20.40 32.03 11.16
CA GLU A 54 -19.15 31.32 10.89
C GLU A 54 -19.12 30.77 9.47
N THR A 55 -17.92 30.72 8.89
CA THR A 55 -17.72 30.11 7.57
C THR A 55 -17.68 28.59 7.71
N ILE A 56 -18.59 27.91 7.01
CA ILE A 56 -18.59 26.45 6.88
C ILE A 56 -17.70 26.08 5.71
N HIS A 57 -16.59 25.38 5.97
CA HIS A 57 -15.70 24.90 4.92
C HIS A 57 -16.36 23.77 4.12
N SER A 58 -16.11 23.71 2.82
CA SER A 58 -16.62 22.63 1.96
C SER A 58 -15.96 21.27 2.23
N THR A 59 -14.79 21.27 2.89
CA THR A 59 -14.02 20.07 3.22
C THR A 59 -13.42 20.16 4.61
N ILE A 60 -13.25 19.00 5.25
CA ILE A 60 -12.52 18.86 6.51
C ILE A 60 -11.54 17.68 6.42
N TYR A 61 -10.45 17.77 7.16
CA TYR A 61 -9.55 16.64 7.37
C TYR A 61 -10.06 15.78 8.53
N TYR A 62 -10.27 14.50 8.26
CA TYR A 62 -10.59 13.47 9.24
C TYR A 62 -9.31 12.74 9.63
N ASN A 63 -9.09 12.57 10.93
CA ASN A 63 -7.99 11.78 11.47
C ASN A 63 -8.40 11.22 12.83
N LYS A 64 -8.88 9.98 12.87
CA LYS A 64 -9.32 9.29 14.08
C LYS A 64 -9.03 7.79 13.95
N LEU A 65 -8.51 7.18 15.01
CA LEU A 65 -8.33 5.72 15.13
C LEU A 65 -7.50 5.07 13.99
N GLY A 66 -6.49 5.77 13.48
CA GLY A 66 -5.65 5.30 12.37
C GLY A 66 -6.24 5.52 10.97
N TRP A 67 -7.47 6.02 10.89
CA TRP A 67 -8.13 6.40 9.64
C TRP A 67 -7.95 7.87 9.36
N SER A 68 -7.54 8.19 8.13
CA SER A 68 -7.37 9.57 7.70
C SER A 68 -7.84 9.82 6.27
N GLY A 69 -8.33 11.03 6.01
CA GLY A 69 -8.80 11.40 4.68
C GLY A 69 -9.52 12.74 4.68
N THR A 70 -9.93 13.19 3.50
CA THR A 70 -10.69 14.43 3.35
C THR A 70 -12.16 14.10 3.22
N LEU A 71 -12.99 14.70 4.08
CA LEU A 71 -14.45 14.61 3.97
C LEU A 71 -15.00 15.86 3.30
N THR A 72 -16.04 15.68 2.50
CA THR A 72 -16.72 16.74 1.78
C THR A 72 -18.06 17.03 2.44
N LEU A 73 -18.40 18.31 2.58
CA LEU A 73 -19.68 18.77 3.08
C LEU A 73 -20.80 18.25 2.17
N PHE A 74 -21.81 17.61 2.75
CA PHE A 74 -22.98 17.14 1.98
C PHE A 74 -24.31 17.71 2.47
N ALA A 75 -24.38 18.20 3.71
CA ALA A 75 -25.57 18.85 4.23
C ALA A 75 -25.22 19.89 5.30
N VAL A 76 -26.04 20.95 5.36
CA VAL A 76 -26.07 21.92 6.44
C VAL A 76 -27.51 22.06 6.89
N MET A 77 -27.77 21.90 8.18
CA MET A 77 -29.10 21.96 8.77
C MET A 77 -29.10 22.83 10.03
N PRO A 78 -30.23 23.47 10.39
CA PRO A 78 -30.35 24.17 11.67
C PRO A 78 -30.12 23.22 12.85
N GLU A 79 -29.49 23.70 13.92
CA GLU A 79 -29.31 22.91 15.13
C GLU A 79 -30.64 22.83 15.93
N PRO A 80 -31.16 21.62 16.23
CA PRO A 80 -32.39 21.47 17.00
C PRO A 80 -32.27 22.13 18.39
N GLY A 81 -33.22 23.00 18.72
CA GLY A 81 -33.24 23.68 20.01
C GLY A 81 -32.22 24.83 20.15
N ASN A 82 -31.47 25.18 19.10
CA ASN A 82 -30.52 26.29 19.16
C ASN A 82 -30.43 27.08 17.84
N ALA A 83 -31.16 28.19 17.77
CA ALA A 83 -31.20 29.06 16.59
C ALA A 83 -29.87 29.76 16.25
N ASN A 84 -28.89 29.74 17.15
CA ASN A 84 -27.59 30.38 16.95
C ASN A 84 -26.55 29.45 16.29
N TYR A 85 -26.93 28.21 15.95
CA TYR A 85 -26.01 27.23 15.39
C TYR A 85 -26.60 26.48 14.19
N TYR A 86 -25.69 26.05 13.32
CA TYR A 86 -25.92 25.10 12.25
C TYR A 86 -25.11 23.84 12.51
N ARG A 87 -25.65 22.71 12.04
CA ARG A 87 -25.00 21.42 12.00
C ARG A 87 -24.58 21.12 10.56
N ALA A 88 -23.29 21.01 10.34
CA ALA A 88 -22.71 20.65 9.05
C ALA A 88 -22.30 19.17 9.07
N ALA A 89 -22.81 18.41 8.11
CA ALA A 89 -22.52 16.99 7.96
C ALA A 89 -21.58 16.78 6.76
N TYR A 90 -20.51 16.04 7.01
CA TYR A 90 -19.45 15.74 6.05
C TYR A 90 -19.39 14.24 5.82
N LYS A 91 -19.06 13.84 4.59
CA LYS A 91 -18.87 12.43 4.20
C LYS A 91 -17.68 12.28 3.27
N GLY A 92 -17.07 11.11 3.27
CA GLY A 92 -15.98 10.81 2.36
C GLY A 92 -15.31 9.48 2.67
N THR A 93 -14.40 9.10 1.79
CA THR A 93 -13.58 7.91 1.96
C THR A 93 -12.31 8.26 2.74
N VAL A 94 -12.03 7.48 3.77
CA VAL A 94 -10.81 7.57 4.57
C VAL A 94 -9.99 6.31 4.38
N PHE A 95 -8.68 6.45 4.52
CA PHE A 95 -7.70 5.39 4.32
C PHE A 95 -7.01 5.06 5.63
N CYS A 96 -6.75 3.77 5.80
CA CYS A 96 -6.02 3.24 6.93
C CYS A 96 -4.51 3.45 6.76
N SER A 97 -3.85 3.96 7.79
CA SER A 97 -2.40 3.99 7.89
C SER A 97 -1.93 3.31 9.18
N GLY A 98 -1.38 2.11 9.06
CA GLY A 98 -0.89 1.32 10.19
C GLY A 98 -2.00 0.48 10.85
N ASN A 99 -2.10 0.56 12.18
CA ASN A 99 -3.13 -0.16 12.94
C ASN A 99 -4.42 0.67 12.99
N CYS A 100 -5.43 0.23 12.26
CA CYS A 100 -6.72 0.90 12.20
C CYS A 100 -7.76 0.11 12.97
N ILE A 101 -8.45 0.78 13.89
CA ILE A 101 -9.58 0.19 14.61
C ILE A 101 -10.78 0.36 13.69
N ALA A 102 -11.43 -0.73 13.30
CA ALA A 102 -12.68 -0.65 12.54
C ALA A 102 -13.64 0.29 13.30
N PRO A 103 -14.25 1.29 12.65
CA PRO A 103 -15.24 2.12 13.30
C PRO A 103 -16.30 1.17 13.80
N THR A 104 -16.58 1.19 15.10
CA THR A 104 -17.70 0.43 15.65
C THR A 104 -18.90 0.85 14.84
N SER A 105 -19.45 -0.06 14.06
CA SER A 105 -20.64 0.17 13.27
C SER A 105 -21.67 0.80 14.19
N ILE A 106 -22.00 2.08 13.98
CA ILE A 106 -23.29 2.60 14.41
C ILE A 106 -24.28 1.89 13.50
N GLN A 107 -24.57 0.62 13.82
CA GLN A 107 -25.81 0.01 13.39
C GLN A 107 -26.87 0.86 14.07
N ASN A 108 -27.59 1.61 13.25
CA ASN A 108 -28.79 2.32 13.65
C ASN A 108 -29.61 1.37 14.52
N GLU A 109 -29.81 1.73 15.79
CA GLU A 109 -30.97 1.23 16.52
C GLU A 109 -32.19 1.72 15.74
N GLU A 110 -32.96 0.73 15.27
CA GLU A 110 -34.24 0.86 14.57
C GLU A 110 -35.31 1.51 15.45
#